data_AF-A0A608ZYQ0-F1
#
_entry.id   AF-A0A608ZYQ0-F1
#
_cell.length_a   1.000
_cell.length_b   1.000
_cell.length_c   1.000
_cell.angle_alpha   90.00
_cell.angle_beta   90.00
_cell.angle_gamma   90.00
#
_symmetry.space_group_name_H-M   'P 1'
#
loop_
_entity.id
_entity.type
_entity.pdbx_description
1 polymer ?
#
loop_
_entity_poly.entity_id
_entity_poly.type
_entity_poly.pdbx_seq_one_letter_code
_entity_poly.pdbx_strand_id
1 'polypeptide(L)' 'MLIGYARVSKADGSQSLDLQHDALRAAGVERDNIYDDLASGGRDDRPGLT' A
#
# COMPACT_ATOMS: atom_id res chain seq x y z
N MET A 1 -0.96 10.11 15.03
CA MET A 1 -1.52 8.91 14.38
C MET A 1 -0.87 8.81 13.01
N LEU A 2 -0.10 7.74 12.76
CA LEU A 2 0.58 7.54 11.47
C LEU A 2 -0.34 6.76 10.53
N ILE A 3 -0.37 7.15 9.26
CA ILE A 3 -1.06 6.45 8.19
C ILE A 3 0.00 5.93 7.23
N GLY A 4 -0.10 4.65 6.86
CA GLY A 4 0.76 4.01 5.88
C GLY A 4 -0.01 3.76 4.59
N TYR A 5 0.66 3.96 3.46
CA TYR A 5 0.11 3.64 2.15
C TYR A 5 1.15 2.89 1.31
N ALA A 6 0.75 1.76 0.74
CA ALA A 6 1.58 0.93 -0.11
C ALA A 6 0.90 0.73 -1.48
N ARG A 7 1.69 0.67 -2.56
CA ARG A 7 1.13 0.44 -3.91
C ARG A 7 2.06 -0.37 -4.79
N VAL A 8 1.47 -1.22 -5.62
CA VAL A 8 2.15 -1.91 -6.73
C VAL A 8 1.45 -1.65 -8.06
N SER A 9 2.20 -1.74 -9.17
CA SER A 9 1.71 -1.38 -10.51
C SER A 9 1.01 -2.51 -11.25
N LYS A 10 1.01 -3.72 -10.67
CA LYS A 10 0.42 -4.94 -11.21
C LYS A 10 -0.77 -5.39 -10.38
N ALA A 11 -1.95 -5.38 -11.01
CA ALA A 11 -3.20 -5.87 -10.41
C ALA A 11 -3.37 -7.39 -10.53
N ASP A 12 -2.48 -8.07 -11.25
CA ASP A 12 -2.50 -9.52 -11.46
C ASP A 12 -1.86 -10.32 -10.31
N GLY A 13 -1.44 -9.66 -9.24
CA GLY A 13 -0.79 -10.29 -8.09
C GLY A 13 0.67 -10.70 -8.33
N SER A 14 1.28 -10.37 -9.48
CA SER A 14 2.69 -10.67 -9.75
C SER A 14 3.67 -9.82 -8.93
N GLN A 15 3.18 -8.78 -8.27
CA GLN A 15 3.95 -7.94 -7.35
C GLN A 15 3.40 -8.06 -5.92
N SER A 16 4.31 -8.16 -4.96
CA SER A 16 3.97 -8.22 -3.54
C SER A 16 4.11 -6.84 -2.87
N LEU A 17 3.24 -6.58 -1.90
CA LEU A 17 3.26 -5.42 -1.00
C LEU A 17 4.04 -5.68 0.29
N ASP A 18 4.53 -6.91 0.52
CA ASP A 18 5.05 -7.36 1.82
C ASP A 18 6.20 -6.48 2.32
N LEU A 19 7.18 -6.18 1.47
CA LEU A 19 8.32 -5.33 1.86
C LEU A 19 7.89 -3.88 2.18
N GLN A 20 6.84 -3.38 1.53
CA GLN A 20 6.31 -2.04 1.82
C GLN A 20 5.58 -2.06 3.18
N HIS A 21 4.79 -3.11 3.46
CA HIS A 21 4.15 -3.30 4.75
C HIS A 21 5.16 -3.44 5.89
N ASP A 22 6.25 -4.18 5.67
CA ASP A 22 7.31 -4.32 6.66
C ASP A 22 7.98 -2.98 6.96
N ALA A 23 8.26 -2.17 5.92
CA ALA A 23 8.82 -0.83 6.09
C ALA A 23 7.87 0.12 6.85
N LEU A 24 6.56 0.08 6.54
CA LEU A 24 5.55 0.90 7.23
C LEU A 24 5.41 0.50 8.70
N ARG A 25 5.42 -0.79 9.01
CA ARG A 25 5.41 -1.30 10.39
C ARG A 25 6.68 -0.90 11.14
N ALA A 26 7.86 -1.02 10.50
CA ALA A 26 9.13 -0.58 11.08
C ALA A 26 9.16 0.93 11.36
N ALA A 27 8.42 1.72 10.58
CA ALA A 27 8.21 3.15 10.82
C ALA A 27 7.16 3.46 11.92
N GLY A 28 6.51 2.44 12.49
CA GLY A 28 5.53 2.60 13.58
C GLY A 28 4.10 2.81 13.13
N VAL A 29 3.75 2.48 11.89
CA VAL A 29 2.35 2.50 11.42
C VAL A 29 1.62 1.26 11.94
N GLU A 30 0.53 1.49 12.68
CA GLU A 30 -0.38 0.42 13.12
C GLU A 30 -1.01 -0.29 11.93
N ARG A 31 -1.21 -1.60 12.04
CA ARG A 31 -1.73 -2.43 10.95
C ARG A 31 -3.08 -1.93 10.42
N ASP A 32 -3.95 -1.47 11.31
CA ASP A 32 -5.29 -0.98 10.97
C ASP A 32 -5.26 0.39 10.28
N ASN A 33 -4.09 1.04 10.24
CA ASN A 33 -3.85 2.32 9.56
C ASN A 33 -2.98 2.16 8.31
N ILE A 34 -2.81 0.93 7.80
CA ILE A 34 -2.12 0.65 6.54
C ILE A 34 -3.18 0.41 5.46
N TYR A 35 -3.04 1.15 4.37
CA TYR A 35 -3.89 1.06 3.18
C TYR A 35 -3.06 0.65 1.98
N ASP A 36 -3.66 -0.06 1.04
CA ASP A 36 -2.96 -0.52 -0.15
C ASP A 36 -3.76 -0.41 -1.45
N ASP A 37 -3.05 -0.33 -2.56
CA ASP A 37 -3.63 -0.42 -3.90
C ASP A 37 -2.80 -1.31 -4.81
N LEU A 38 -3.51 -2.03 -5.68
CA LEU A 38 -2.93 -2.73 -6.82
C LEU A 38 -3.43 -2.06 -8.11
N ALA A 39 -2.69 -1.06 -8.58
CA ALA A 39 -3.07 -0.32 -9.78
C ALA A 39 -1.86 0.28 -10.48
N SER A 40 -1.86 0.22 -11.82
CA SER A 40 -0.78 0.76 -12.64
C SER A 40 -0.55 2.26 -12.38
N GLY A 41 0.69 2.71 -12.57
CA GLY A 41 1.08 4.10 -12.28
C GLY A 41 0.40 5.15 -13.17
N GLY A 42 -0.32 4.73 -14.21
CA GLY A 42 -1.12 5.62 -15.06
C GLY A 42 -2.53 5.89 -14.53
N ARG A 43 -2.92 5.33 -13.37
CA ARG A 43 -4.21 5.62 -12.74
C ARG A 43 -4.04 6.45 -11.47
N ASP A 44 -4.73 7.58 -11.43
CA ASP A 44 -4.70 8.51 -10.29
C ASP A 44 -5.64 8.10 -9.16
N ASP A 45 -6.54 7.14 -9.40
CA ASP A 45 -7.43 6.61 -8.38
C ASP A 45 -6.66 5.88 -7.27
N ARG A 46 -7.15 6.10 -6.05
CA ARG A 46 -6.61 5.52 -4.82
C ARG A 46 -7.75 4.85 -4.04
N PRO A 47 -8.37 3.77 -4.55
CA PRO A 47 -9.52 3.15 -3.89
C PRO A 47 -9.19 2.60 -2.50
N GLY A 48 -7.92 2.29 -2.22
CA GLY A 48 -7.46 1.92 -0.88
C GLY A 48 -7.47 3.06 0.13
N LEU A 49 -7.52 4.34 -0.28
CA LEU A 49 -7.47 5.52 0.61
C LEU A 49 -8.86 6.12 0.93
N THR A 50 -9.93 5.33 0.87
CA THR A 50 -11.30 5.78 1.18
C THR A 50 -11.77 5.40 2.58
#